data_AF-A0A812SX12-F1
#
_entry.id   AF-A0A812SX12-F1
#
_cell.length_a   1.000
_cell.length_b   1.000
_cell.length_c   1.000
_cell.angle_alpha   90.00
_cell.angle_beta   90.00
_cell.angle_gamma   90.00
#
_symmetry.space_group_name_H-M   'P 1'
#
loop_
_entity.id
_entity.type
_entity.pdbx_description
1 polymer ?
#
loop_
_entity_poly.entity_id
_entity_poly.type
_entity_poly.pdbx_seq_one_letter_code
_entity_poly.pdbx_strand_id
1 'polypeptide(L)'
;MFKSSSRCREALKEESGDLDKAIEWLKKRGVRSMEKRAAESMEALLSLGLDTNGVIVELRAETDFVTRNELFQQTLRHVAGMLVQEPETADAGVEAALSMRVADGPERPAPLREGALLSEALLELGSVLGEKLILANVQFLKAPPQGVVAGYAHPKSADSLPGTGRMASLVSLSSDKCDAASLHTIASRLARHVVAAQPRFLNISSVPAETLRKEREVFKAAYFEQLGPRKAGVIDEKVIQKVIDGKTAKFYQESVLACQELVAPQAARAVSGDTDQKALPVSEWLEAEAHSLSASIRLEDFKLAVL
;
A
#
# COMPACT_ATOMS: atom_id res chain seq x y z
N MET A 1 22.88 -2.02 20.96
CA MET A 1 23.93 -0.98 20.80
C MET A 1 24.92 -1.39 19.69
N PHE A 2 25.21 -0.51 18.72
CA PHE A 2 26.33 -0.53 17.73
C PHE A 2 26.33 -1.38 16.43
N LYS A 3 25.26 -2.07 16.01
CA LYS A 3 25.30 -2.81 14.71
C LYS A 3 25.40 -1.93 13.45
N SER A 4 25.07 -0.63 13.53
CA SER A 4 25.16 0.27 12.37
C SER A 4 26.58 0.80 12.10
N SER A 5 27.38 1.08 13.13
CA SER A 5 28.70 1.72 12.93
C SER A 5 29.79 0.74 12.48
N SER A 6 29.63 -0.57 12.76
CA SER A 6 30.57 -1.58 12.23
C SER A 6 30.40 -1.77 10.73
N ARG A 7 29.15 -1.80 10.23
CA ARG A 7 28.87 -1.95 8.79
C ARG A 7 29.25 -0.72 7.99
N CYS A 8 29.11 0.49 8.53
CA CYS A 8 29.61 1.69 7.85
C CYS A 8 31.14 1.67 7.71
N ARG A 9 31.86 1.22 8.75
CA ARG A 9 33.32 1.05 8.70
C ARG A 9 33.75 -0.06 7.74
N GLU A 10 33.00 -1.15 7.70
CA GLU A 10 33.22 -2.25 6.76
C GLU A 10 32.99 -1.79 5.31
N ALA A 11 31.91 -1.07 5.03
CA ALA A 11 31.63 -0.52 3.70
C ALA A 11 32.72 0.45 3.24
N LEU A 12 33.17 1.35 4.11
CA LEU A 12 34.28 2.25 3.80
C LEU A 12 35.59 1.50 3.58
N LYS A 13 35.82 0.37 4.26
CA LYS A 13 37.01 -0.45 4.04
C LYS A 13 36.95 -1.16 2.69
N GLU A 14 35.82 -1.77 2.36
CA GLU A 14 35.62 -2.50 1.10
C GLU A 14 35.66 -1.56 -0.12
N GLU A 15 35.12 -0.36 0.02
CA GLU A 15 35.09 0.64 -1.06
C GLU A 15 36.24 1.65 -0.97
N SER A 16 37.32 1.31 -0.25
CA SER A 16 38.57 2.10 -0.19
C SER A 16 38.38 3.57 0.21
N GLY A 17 37.42 3.84 1.09
CA GLY A 17 37.09 5.17 1.60
C GLY A 17 36.17 6.01 0.71
N ASP A 18 35.74 5.48 -0.43
CA ASP A 18 34.78 6.13 -1.32
C ASP A 18 33.38 6.12 -0.70
N LEU A 19 32.90 7.30 -0.29
CA LEU A 19 31.64 7.47 0.42
C LEU A 19 30.44 7.06 -0.43
N ASP A 20 30.41 7.42 -1.71
CA ASP A 20 29.28 7.15 -2.60
C ASP A 20 29.18 5.65 -2.89
N LYS A 21 30.31 5.01 -3.17
CA LYS A 21 30.35 3.55 -3.34
C LYS A 21 30.02 2.81 -2.05
N ALA A 22 30.49 3.29 -0.89
CA ALA A 22 30.16 2.69 0.41
C ALA A 22 28.66 2.77 0.70
N ILE A 23 28.00 3.89 0.36
CA ILE A 23 26.54 4.03 0.46
C ILE A 23 25.84 3.02 -0.45
N GLU A 24 26.29 2.86 -1.69
CA GLU A 24 25.73 1.88 -2.63
C GLU A 24 25.93 0.43 -2.16
N TRP A 25 27.12 0.12 -1.62
CA TRP A 25 27.46 -1.18 -1.03
C TRP A 25 26.55 -1.55 0.14
N LEU A 26 26.26 -0.57 1.01
CA LEU A 26 25.33 -0.71 2.13
C LEU A 26 23.90 -0.96 1.64
N LYS A 27 23.45 -0.22 0.61
CA LYS A 27 22.12 -0.39 -0.01
C LYS A 27 21.96 -1.81 -0.59
N LYS A 28 22.93 -2.30 -1.36
CA LYS A 28 22.92 -3.64 -1.97
C LYS A 28 22.81 -4.76 -0.94
N ARG A 29 23.35 -4.57 0.26
CA ARG A 29 23.30 -5.53 1.38
C ARG A 29 22.14 -5.29 2.35
N GLY A 30 21.16 -4.49 1.96
CA GLY A 30 19.97 -4.21 2.74
C GLY A 30 20.25 -3.50 4.07
N VAL A 31 21.41 -2.86 4.20
CA VAL A 31 21.76 -2.11 5.40
C VAL A 31 21.06 -0.76 5.35
N ARG A 32 19.93 -0.66 6.07
CA ARG A 32 19.20 0.59 6.25
C ARG A 32 19.97 1.53 7.18
N SER A 33 19.97 2.83 6.89
CA SER A 33 20.54 3.84 7.78
C SER A 33 19.82 3.85 9.14
N MET A 34 20.49 4.31 10.20
CA MET A 34 19.85 4.43 11.52
C MET A 34 18.67 5.38 11.48
N GLU A 35 18.75 6.46 10.71
CA GLU A 35 17.65 7.41 10.53
C GLU A 35 16.43 6.75 9.89
N LYS A 36 16.63 5.93 8.84
CA LYS A 36 15.52 5.20 8.21
C LYS A 36 14.89 4.19 9.16
N ARG A 37 15.70 3.53 10.00
CA ARG A 37 15.19 2.62 11.05
C ARG A 37 14.46 3.36 12.18
N ALA A 38 14.97 4.51 12.61
CA ALA A 38 14.34 5.35 13.61
C ALA A 38 12.99 5.88 13.11
N ALA A 39 12.95 6.31 11.84
CA ALA A 39 11.70 6.68 11.18
C ALA A 39 10.73 5.49 11.09
N GLU A 40 11.20 4.27 10.84
CA GLU A 40 10.38 3.03 10.84
C GLU A 40 9.82 2.64 12.21
N SER A 41 10.40 3.14 13.30
CA SER A 41 9.85 2.95 14.66
C SER A 41 8.92 4.08 15.12
N MET A 42 8.74 5.13 14.31
CA MET A 42 7.86 6.25 14.63
C MET A 42 6.39 5.88 14.42
N GLU A 43 5.50 6.59 15.11
CA GLU A 43 4.07 6.52 14.87
C GLU A 43 3.73 7.19 13.53
N ALA A 44 2.67 6.71 12.88
CA ALA A 44 2.32 7.12 11.53
C ALA A 44 0.81 7.27 11.36
N LEU A 45 0.43 8.08 10.38
CA LEU A 45 -0.92 8.16 9.83
C LEU A 45 -0.84 8.29 8.31
N LEU A 46 -1.81 7.69 7.63
CA LEU A 46 -2.00 7.81 6.19
C LEU A 46 -3.12 8.79 5.88
N SER A 47 -3.05 9.46 4.73
CA SER A 47 -4.18 10.18 4.14
C SER A 47 -4.27 9.98 2.64
N LEU A 48 -5.51 9.96 2.16
CA LEU A 48 -5.86 9.94 0.75
C LEU A 48 -6.07 11.36 0.21
N GLY A 49 -5.52 11.64 -0.96
CA GLY A 49 -5.97 12.70 -1.85
C GLY A 49 -6.62 12.05 -3.08
N LEU A 50 -7.81 12.49 -3.44
CA LEU A 50 -8.58 11.96 -4.58
C LEU A 50 -9.11 13.11 -5.43
N ASP A 51 -8.93 13.00 -6.74
CA ASP A 51 -9.61 13.81 -7.75
C ASP A 51 -10.00 12.91 -8.95
N THR A 52 -9.42 13.12 -10.14
CA THR A 52 -9.38 12.11 -11.19
C THR A 52 -8.36 11.01 -10.90
N ASN A 53 -7.26 11.34 -10.22
CA ASN A 53 -6.20 10.47 -9.76
C ASN A 53 -6.34 10.17 -8.26
N GLY A 54 -5.41 9.40 -7.71
CA GLY A 54 -5.30 9.20 -6.27
C GLY A 54 -3.86 9.27 -5.77
N VAL A 55 -3.70 9.72 -4.53
CA VAL A 55 -2.43 9.66 -3.78
C VAL A 55 -2.67 9.14 -2.37
N ILE A 56 -1.75 8.30 -1.88
CA ILE A 56 -1.63 7.95 -0.46
C ILE A 56 -0.39 8.63 0.07
N VAL A 57 -0.55 9.42 1.13
CA VAL A 57 0.55 10.11 1.81
C VAL A 57 0.71 9.56 3.21
N GLU A 58 1.95 9.30 3.62
CA GLU A 58 2.30 8.85 4.96
C GLU A 58 3.13 9.92 5.68
N LEU A 59 2.61 10.40 6.80
CA LEU A 59 3.31 11.31 7.70
C LEU A 59 3.54 10.62 9.05
N ARG A 60 4.76 10.77 9.57
CA ARG A 60 5.18 10.18 10.84
C ARG A 60 5.49 11.22 11.89
N ALA A 61 5.24 10.86 13.14
CA ALA A 61 5.55 11.61 14.35
C ALA A 61 6.13 10.67 15.42
N GLU A 62 6.73 11.21 16.47
CA GLU A 62 7.39 10.39 17.49
C GLU A 62 6.38 9.64 18.37
N THR A 63 5.23 10.26 18.64
CA THR A 63 4.18 9.69 19.50
C THR A 63 2.83 9.60 18.81
N ASP A 64 1.98 8.74 19.37
CA ASP A 64 0.63 8.53 18.86
C ASP A 64 -0.27 9.73 19.19
N PHE A 65 0.02 10.46 20.28
CA PHE A 65 -0.63 11.72 20.65
C PHE A 65 -0.57 12.74 19.51
N VAL A 66 0.60 12.91 18.88
CA VAL A 66 0.73 13.82 17.74
C VAL A 66 -0.01 13.31 16.52
N THR A 67 0.01 12.00 16.21
CA THR A 67 -0.75 11.48 15.06
C THR A 67 -2.27 11.62 15.20
N ARG A 68 -2.79 11.74 16.43
CA ARG A 68 -4.21 12.00 16.70
C ARG A 68 -4.55 13.48 16.74
N ASN A 69 -3.55 14.36 16.86
CA ASN A 69 -3.76 15.80 16.93
C ASN A 69 -4.43 16.33 15.66
N GLU A 70 -5.45 17.18 15.82
CA GLU A 70 -6.23 17.69 14.69
C GLU A 70 -5.39 18.47 13.68
N LEU A 71 -4.45 19.30 14.14
CA LEU A 71 -3.57 20.09 13.27
C LEU A 71 -2.63 19.19 12.44
N PHE A 72 -2.13 18.10 13.03
CA PHE A 72 -1.35 17.09 12.31
C PHE A 72 -2.19 16.43 11.22
N GLN A 73 -3.41 16.00 11.54
CA GLN A 73 -4.30 15.34 10.59
C GLN A 73 -4.74 16.28 9.47
N GLN A 74 -5.09 17.54 9.77
CA GLN A 74 -5.41 18.57 8.78
C GLN A 74 -4.23 18.84 7.85
N THR A 75 -3.02 18.93 8.39
CA THR A 75 -1.79 19.09 7.59
C THR A 75 -1.60 17.92 6.63
N LEU A 76 -1.72 16.70 7.13
CA LEU A 76 -1.56 15.50 6.32
C LEU A 76 -2.59 15.47 5.17
N ARG A 77 -3.86 15.79 5.44
CA ARG A 77 -4.88 15.90 4.38
C ARG A 77 -4.57 17.00 3.38
N HIS A 78 -4.14 18.18 3.83
CA HIS A 78 -3.77 19.29 2.95
C HIS A 78 -2.63 18.90 2.01
N VAL A 79 -1.61 18.22 2.53
CA VAL A 79 -0.50 17.69 1.72
C VAL A 79 -0.98 16.67 0.69
N ALA A 80 -1.87 15.74 1.07
CA ALA A 80 -2.45 14.80 0.12
C ALA A 80 -3.30 15.49 -0.96
N GLY A 81 -4.07 16.51 -0.58
CA GLY A 81 -4.84 17.34 -1.51
C GLY A 81 -3.97 18.14 -2.49
N MET A 82 -2.84 18.68 -2.03
CA MET A 82 -1.90 19.36 -2.94
C MET A 82 -1.23 18.36 -3.90
N LEU A 83 -0.76 17.22 -3.39
CA LEU A 83 -0.04 16.24 -4.21
C LEU A 83 -0.90 15.61 -5.30
N VAL A 84 -2.19 15.36 -5.04
CA VAL A 84 -3.06 14.78 -6.08
C VAL A 84 -3.26 15.73 -7.27
N GLN A 85 -3.15 17.04 -7.04
CA GLN A 85 -3.19 18.08 -8.08
C GLN A 85 -1.86 18.25 -8.84
N GLU A 86 -0.78 17.62 -8.36
CA GLU A 86 0.58 17.69 -8.94
C GLU A 86 1.09 16.27 -9.31
N PRO A 87 0.50 15.61 -10.34
CA PRO A 87 0.78 14.20 -10.67
C PRO A 87 2.26 13.87 -10.85
N GLU A 88 3.03 14.73 -11.51
CA GLU A 88 4.46 14.49 -11.76
C GLU A 88 5.26 14.53 -10.45
N THR A 89 4.92 15.45 -9.55
CA THR A 89 5.53 15.55 -8.22
C THR A 89 5.16 14.36 -7.35
N ALA A 90 3.88 13.96 -7.35
CA ALA A 90 3.41 12.82 -6.58
C ALA A 90 4.02 11.49 -7.05
N ASP A 91 4.14 11.30 -8.36
CA ASP A 91 4.77 10.10 -8.96
C ASP A 91 6.29 10.07 -8.71
N ALA A 92 6.95 11.23 -8.70
CA ALA A 92 8.36 11.35 -8.35
C ALA A 92 8.66 11.08 -6.85
N GLY A 93 7.62 11.09 -6.00
CA GLY A 93 7.69 10.62 -4.61
C GLY A 93 8.13 11.68 -3.60
N VAL A 94 8.64 11.21 -2.45
CA VAL A 94 8.85 12.02 -1.24
C VAL A 94 9.78 13.22 -1.46
N GLU A 95 10.91 13.06 -2.14
CA GLU A 95 11.88 14.15 -2.34
C GLU A 95 11.29 15.29 -3.18
N ALA A 96 10.54 14.95 -4.23
CA ALA A 96 9.83 15.92 -5.05
C ALA A 96 8.73 16.61 -4.25
N ALA A 97 7.95 15.85 -3.48
CA ALA A 97 6.93 16.38 -2.59
C ALA A 97 7.50 17.39 -1.57
N LEU A 98 8.62 17.07 -0.91
CA LEU A 98 9.28 17.97 0.05
C LEU A 98 9.81 19.27 -0.56
N SER A 99 10.03 19.27 -1.87
CA SER A 99 10.52 20.41 -2.65
C SER A 99 9.39 21.27 -3.24
N MET A 100 8.13 20.82 -3.15
CA MET A 100 6.99 21.60 -3.62
C MET A 100 6.71 22.80 -2.70
N ARG A 101 5.99 23.79 -3.22
CA ARG A 101 5.50 24.91 -2.43
C ARG A 101 4.11 24.62 -1.88
N VAL A 102 3.87 25.04 -0.65
CA VAL A 102 2.54 24.97 -0.02
C VAL A 102 1.59 25.87 -0.81
N ALA A 103 0.59 25.27 -1.45
CA ALA A 103 -0.51 26.00 -2.08
C ALA A 103 -1.55 26.42 -1.04
N ASP A 104 -2.27 27.51 -1.32
CA ASP A 104 -3.44 27.89 -0.54
C ASP A 104 -4.61 26.92 -0.77
N GLY A 105 -5.59 26.95 0.12
CA GLY A 105 -6.75 26.08 0.01
C GLY A 105 -7.72 26.25 1.18
N PRO A 106 -8.97 25.80 1.02
CA PRO A 106 -10.04 26.02 2.01
C PRO A 106 -9.75 25.42 3.39
N GLU A 107 -8.83 24.44 3.46
CA GLU A 107 -8.46 23.76 4.70
C GLU A 107 -6.95 23.84 4.99
N ARG A 108 -6.22 24.79 4.38
CA ARG A 108 -4.79 24.96 4.68
C ARG A 108 -4.62 25.29 6.17
N PRO A 109 -3.87 24.49 6.94
CA PRO A 109 -3.65 24.79 8.35
C PRO A 109 -2.85 26.10 8.50
N ALA A 110 -3.24 26.95 9.46
CA ALA A 110 -2.63 28.26 9.64
C ALA A 110 -1.08 28.24 9.80
N PRO A 111 -0.46 27.25 10.47
CA PRO A 111 1.00 27.14 10.54
C PRO A 111 1.69 26.85 9.20
N LEU A 112 0.99 26.25 8.23
CA LEU A 112 1.51 26.00 6.90
C LEU A 112 1.42 27.27 6.06
N ARG A 113 2.49 28.07 6.04
CA ARG A 113 2.53 29.33 5.28
C ARG A 113 2.45 29.08 3.77
N GLU A 114 1.55 29.77 3.09
CA GLU A 114 1.44 29.73 1.63
C GLU A 114 2.78 30.11 0.98
N GLY A 115 3.16 29.39 -0.07
CA GLY A 115 4.39 29.61 -0.84
C GLY A 115 5.68 29.10 -0.18
N ALA A 116 5.66 28.71 1.10
CA ALA A 116 6.81 28.08 1.77
C ALA A 116 7.13 26.71 1.15
N LEU A 117 8.38 26.26 1.24
CA LEU A 117 8.71 24.88 0.86
C LEU A 117 8.05 23.92 1.84
N LEU A 118 7.50 22.80 1.34
CA LEU A 118 6.82 21.82 2.19
C LEU A 118 7.75 21.28 3.30
N SER A 119 9.02 21.05 2.97
CA SER A 119 10.04 20.66 3.95
C SER A 119 10.21 21.65 5.10
N GLU A 120 10.21 22.96 4.82
CA GLU A 120 10.30 24.02 5.82
C GLU A 120 9.00 24.09 6.65
N ALA A 121 7.85 23.98 5.99
CA ALA A 121 6.55 24.01 6.66
C ALA A 121 6.36 22.84 7.63
N LEU A 122 6.81 21.62 7.27
CA LEU A 122 6.77 20.46 8.16
C LEU A 122 7.73 20.60 9.35
N LEU A 123 8.88 21.27 9.16
CA LEU A 123 9.83 21.57 10.25
C LEU A 123 9.24 22.60 11.23
N GLU A 124 8.63 23.66 10.71
CA GLU A 124 7.91 24.66 11.50
C GLU A 124 6.76 24.03 12.28
N LEU A 125 5.95 23.19 11.63
CA LEU A 125 4.87 22.47 12.29
C LEU A 125 5.39 21.51 13.37
N GLY A 126 6.49 20.79 13.10
CA GLY A 126 7.12 19.94 14.11
C GLY A 126 7.55 20.73 15.36
N SER A 127 8.03 21.96 15.16
CA SER A 127 8.37 22.86 16.27
C SER A 127 7.13 23.30 17.07
N VAL A 128 5.99 23.48 16.39
CA VAL A 128 4.69 23.79 17.05
C VAL A 128 4.16 22.59 17.82
N LEU A 129 4.27 21.38 17.27
CA LEU A 129 3.78 20.14 17.88
C LEU A 129 4.75 19.55 18.91
N GLY A 130 6.00 20.03 18.95
CA GLY A 130 7.04 19.57 19.86
C GLY A 130 7.69 18.24 19.45
N GLU A 131 7.50 17.78 18.21
CA GLU A 131 8.02 16.50 17.71
C GLU A 131 8.53 16.62 16.28
N LYS A 132 9.50 15.76 15.92
CA LYS A 132 9.94 15.67 14.53
C LYS A 132 8.84 15.05 13.67
N LEU A 133 8.52 15.72 12.56
CA LEU A 133 7.63 15.19 11.52
C LEU A 133 8.45 14.65 10.35
N ILE A 134 8.02 13.52 9.77
CA ILE A 134 8.66 12.93 8.60
C ILE A 134 7.62 12.54 7.56
N LEU A 135 7.68 13.15 6.38
CA LEU A 135 6.99 12.65 5.20
C LEU A 135 7.69 11.36 4.75
N ALA A 136 7.07 10.21 5.00
CA ALA A 136 7.73 8.92 4.87
C ALA A 136 7.43 8.22 3.55
N ASN A 137 6.25 8.46 2.97
CA ASN A 137 5.82 7.80 1.76
C ASN A 137 4.83 8.65 0.97
N VAL A 138 4.91 8.54 -0.36
CA VAL A 138 3.95 9.09 -1.31
C VAL A 138 3.74 7.99 -2.36
N GLN A 139 2.51 7.49 -2.47
CA GLN A 139 2.13 6.53 -3.51
C GLN A 139 1.08 7.18 -4.40
N PHE A 140 1.44 7.44 -5.65
CA PHE A 140 0.53 8.00 -6.64
C PHE A 140 -0.08 6.90 -7.52
N LEU A 141 -1.32 7.11 -7.94
CA LEU A 141 -2.01 6.28 -8.93
C LEU A 141 -2.79 7.16 -9.90
N LYS A 142 -2.36 7.13 -11.16
CA LYS A 142 -2.99 7.89 -12.25
C LYS A 142 -4.26 7.19 -12.74
N ALA A 143 -5.31 7.95 -13.05
CA ALA A 143 -6.45 7.39 -13.76
C ALA A 143 -6.07 6.99 -15.20
N PRO A 144 -6.51 5.82 -15.67
CA PRO A 144 -6.34 5.42 -17.05
C PRO A 144 -7.34 6.17 -17.95
N PRO A 145 -7.09 6.23 -19.28
CA PRO A 145 -8.09 6.70 -20.22
C PRO A 145 -9.40 5.92 -20.06
N GLN A 146 -10.54 6.63 -20.02
CA GLN A 146 -11.87 6.03 -19.81
C GLN A 146 -11.94 5.19 -18.52
N GLY A 147 -11.23 5.64 -17.48
CA GLY A 147 -11.18 4.98 -16.20
C GLY A 147 -11.32 5.92 -15.02
N VAL A 148 -11.30 5.34 -13.84
CA VAL A 148 -11.45 6.03 -12.56
C VAL A 148 -10.43 5.49 -11.57
N VAL A 149 -10.07 6.33 -10.61
CA VAL A 149 -9.40 5.90 -9.37
C VAL A 149 -10.38 6.11 -8.22
N ALA A 150 -10.48 5.11 -7.34
CA ALA A 150 -11.18 5.23 -6.06
C ALA A 150 -10.26 4.82 -4.92
N GLY A 151 -10.47 5.42 -3.74
CA GLY A 151 -9.66 5.14 -2.55
C GLY A 151 -10.48 4.80 -1.33
N TYR A 152 -9.87 4.08 -0.39
CA TYR A 152 -10.45 3.83 0.92
C TYR A 152 -9.36 3.86 2.00
N ALA A 153 -9.59 4.67 3.05
CA ALA A 153 -8.77 4.70 4.25
C ALA A 153 -9.55 4.10 5.40
N HIS A 154 -8.93 3.18 6.15
CA HIS A 154 -9.51 2.61 7.36
C HIS A 154 -9.07 3.44 8.58
N PRO A 155 -10.01 4.13 9.26
CA PRO A 155 -9.68 5.09 10.31
C PRO A 155 -8.93 4.43 11.47
N LYS A 156 -8.00 5.18 12.09
CA LYS A 156 -7.23 4.71 13.26
C LYS A 156 -8.10 4.70 14.53
N SER A 157 -9.00 5.65 14.65
CA SER A 157 -9.88 5.89 15.81
C SER A 157 -11.11 6.71 15.41
N ALA A 158 -12.04 6.93 16.35
CA ALA A 158 -13.22 7.78 16.15
C ALA A 158 -12.85 9.24 15.81
N ASP A 159 -11.70 9.72 16.30
CA ASP A 159 -11.19 11.07 16.06
C ASP A 159 -10.37 11.18 14.76
N SER A 160 -10.29 10.11 13.96
CA SER A 160 -9.65 10.16 12.64
C SER A 160 -10.46 11.02 11.71
N LEU A 161 -9.81 12.02 11.13
CA LEU A 161 -10.39 12.87 10.11
C LEU A 161 -10.73 12.05 8.85
N PRO A 162 -11.74 12.46 8.06
CA PRO A 162 -12.10 11.75 6.83
C PRO A 162 -10.92 11.56 5.89
N GLY A 163 -10.83 10.36 5.30
CA GLY A 163 -9.73 10.01 4.39
C GLY A 163 -8.39 9.73 5.07
N THR A 164 -8.32 9.70 6.41
CA THR A 164 -7.11 9.31 7.15
C THR A 164 -7.25 7.94 7.80
N GLY A 165 -6.12 7.28 8.10
CA GLY A 165 -6.17 5.94 8.67
C GLY A 165 -4.82 5.25 8.87
N ARG A 166 -4.88 4.01 9.40
CA ARG A 166 -3.71 3.12 9.49
C ARG A 166 -3.49 2.28 8.25
N MET A 167 -4.52 2.16 7.42
CA MET A 167 -4.47 1.44 6.17
C MET A 167 -5.18 2.29 5.12
N ALA A 168 -4.60 2.36 3.93
CA ALA A 168 -5.20 3.06 2.82
C ALA A 168 -4.93 2.31 1.52
N SER A 169 -5.89 2.32 0.60
CA SER A 169 -5.73 1.78 -0.73
C SER A 169 -6.24 2.74 -1.80
N LEU A 170 -5.72 2.55 -3.01
CA LEU A 170 -6.24 3.11 -4.25
C LEU A 170 -6.47 1.96 -5.22
N VAL A 171 -7.54 2.02 -6.00
CA VAL A 171 -7.85 1.06 -7.07
C VAL A 171 -8.17 1.82 -8.34
N SER A 172 -7.54 1.40 -9.44
CA SER A 172 -7.74 1.96 -10.77
C SER A 172 -8.49 0.95 -11.64
N LEU A 173 -9.61 1.38 -12.23
CA LEU A 173 -10.39 0.60 -13.19
C LEU A 173 -10.55 1.37 -14.49
N SER A 174 -10.62 0.67 -15.62
CA SER A 174 -11.04 1.22 -16.91
C SER A 174 -12.27 0.47 -17.45
N SER A 175 -13.02 1.14 -18.32
CA SER A 175 -14.15 0.55 -19.03
C SER A 175 -14.33 1.18 -20.41
N ASP A 176 -14.89 0.42 -21.36
CA ASP A 176 -15.22 0.91 -22.70
C ASP A 176 -16.55 1.69 -22.75
N LYS A 177 -17.52 1.34 -21.90
CA LYS A 177 -18.91 1.85 -21.99
C LYS A 177 -19.55 2.19 -20.65
N CYS A 178 -18.94 1.82 -19.53
CA CYS A 178 -19.46 2.11 -18.22
C CYS A 178 -19.32 3.61 -17.92
N ASP A 179 -20.36 4.22 -17.36
CA ASP A 179 -20.27 5.60 -16.88
C ASP A 179 -19.33 5.69 -15.66
N ALA A 180 -18.71 6.86 -15.47
CA ALA A 180 -17.72 7.05 -14.42
C ALA A 180 -18.27 6.83 -13.01
N ALA A 181 -19.55 7.10 -12.75
CA ALA A 181 -20.14 6.96 -11.41
C ALA A 181 -20.36 5.48 -11.04
N SER A 182 -20.86 4.69 -11.99
CA SER A 182 -20.99 3.24 -11.85
C SER A 182 -19.62 2.58 -11.69
N LEU A 183 -18.65 2.94 -12.53
CA LEU A 183 -17.28 2.41 -12.44
C LEU A 183 -16.61 2.79 -11.11
N HIS A 184 -16.82 4.02 -10.64
CA HIS A 184 -16.29 4.49 -9.35
C HIS A 184 -16.92 3.74 -8.16
N THR A 185 -18.19 3.36 -8.25
CA THR A 185 -18.84 2.53 -7.22
C THR A 185 -18.18 1.16 -7.10
N ILE A 186 -17.88 0.52 -8.23
CA ILE A 186 -17.16 -0.76 -8.28
C ILE A 186 -15.73 -0.59 -7.74
N ALA A 187 -15.00 0.43 -8.19
CA ALA A 187 -13.64 0.72 -7.72
C ALA A 187 -13.59 0.99 -6.21
N SER A 188 -14.56 1.74 -5.68
CA SER A 188 -14.68 2.03 -4.24
C SER A 188 -14.90 0.78 -3.40
N ARG A 189 -15.70 -0.18 -3.91
CA ARG A 189 -15.89 -1.48 -3.26
C ARG A 189 -14.60 -2.28 -3.25
N LEU A 190 -13.86 -2.28 -4.35
CA LEU A 190 -12.55 -2.94 -4.42
C LEU A 190 -11.51 -2.27 -3.53
N ALA A 191 -11.46 -0.94 -3.43
CA ALA A 191 -10.53 -0.26 -2.53
C ALA A 191 -10.71 -0.74 -1.08
N ARG A 192 -11.96 -0.88 -0.61
CA ARG A 192 -12.24 -1.47 0.71
C ARG A 192 -11.80 -2.93 0.81
N HIS A 193 -12.04 -3.73 -0.23
CA HIS A 193 -11.56 -5.11 -0.28
C HIS A 193 -10.04 -5.19 -0.20
N VAL A 194 -9.30 -4.36 -0.94
CA VAL A 194 -7.83 -4.31 -0.92
C VAL A 194 -7.30 -3.99 0.48
N VAL A 195 -7.92 -3.05 1.20
CA VAL A 195 -7.56 -2.80 2.61
C VAL A 195 -7.82 -4.02 3.50
N ALA A 196 -8.96 -4.70 3.32
CA ALA A 196 -9.33 -5.85 4.15
C ALA A 196 -8.50 -7.12 3.85
N ALA A 197 -8.22 -7.39 2.57
CA ALA A 197 -7.63 -8.63 2.09
C ALA A 197 -6.12 -8.54 1.79
N GLN A 198 -5.57 -7.32 1.74
CA GLN A 198 -4.14 -7.03 1.58
C GLN A 198 -3.44 -7.84 0.47
N PRO A 199 -3.94 -7.81 -0.78
CA PRO A 199 -3.27 -8.47 -1.90
C PRO A 199 -1.85 -7.93 -2.10
N ARG A 200 -0.96 -8.81 -2.58
CA ARG A 200 0.42 -8.48 -2.95
C ARG A 200 0.61 -8.27 -4.45
N PHE A 201 -0.28 -8.86 -5.25
CA PHE A 201 -0.21 -8.90 -6.71
C PHE A 201 -1.59 -8.62 -7.31
N LEU A 202 -1.62 -8.03 -8.50
CA LEU A 202 -2.87 -7.69 -9.19
C LEU A 202 -3.56 -8.94 -9.75
N ASN A 203 -2.79 -9.74 -10.49
CA ASN A 203 -3.20 -10.96 -11.18
C ASN A 203 -2.06 -11.99 -11.18
N ILE A 204 -2.32 -13.23 -11.61
CA ILE A 204 -1.33 -14.32 -11.59
C ILE A 204 -0.09 -13.96 -12.43
N SER A 205 -0.28 -13.32 -13.59
CA SER A 205 0.83 -12.88 -14.45
C SER A 205 1.73 -11.82 -13.83
N SER A 206 1.24 -11.07 -12.83
CA SER A 206 2.03 -10.08 -12.09
C SER A 206 2.89 -10.71 -10.97
N VAL A 207 2.75 -12.01 -10.70
CA VAL A 207 3.58 -12.72 -9.71
C VAL A 207 4.96 -13.00 -10.32
N PRO A 208 6.07 -12.46 -9.77
CA PRO A 208 7.40 -12.74 -10.28
C PRO A 208 7.72 -14.24 -10.21
N ALA A 209 8.30 -14.78 -11.28
CA ALA A 209 8.64 -16.21 -11.36
C ALA A 209 9.52 -16.68 -10.18
N GLU A 210 10.49 -15.85 -9.77
CA GLU A 210 11.35 -16.13 -8.62
C GLU A 210 10.60 -16.15 -7.29
N THR A 211 9.59 -15.29 -7.11
CA THR A 211 8.72 -15.34 -5.94
C THR A 211 7.97 -16.65 -5.92
N LEU A 212 7.29 -17.00 -7.01
CA LEU A 212 6.51 -18.22 -7.11
C LEU A 212 7.37 -19.48 -6.88
N ARG A 213 8.58 -19.51 -7.45
CA ARG A 213 9.55 -20.59 -7.23
C ARG A 213 9.88 -20.76 -5.76
N LYS A 214 10.25 -19.66 -5.07
CA LYS A 214 10.59 -19.68 -3.64
C LYS A 214 9.42 -20.17 -2.79
N GLU A 215 8.21 -19.67 -3.06
CA GLU A 215 7.00 -20.13 -2.34
C GLU A 215 6.77 -21.63 -2.54
N ARG A 216 6.92 -22.15 -3.77
CA ARG A 216 6.80 -23.59 -4.06
C ARG A 216 7.87 -24.43 -3.35
N GLU A 217 9.10 -23.94 -3.26
CA GLU A 217 10.18 -24.59 -2.49
C GLU A 217 9.84 -24.64 -1.00
N VAL A 218 9.29 -23.55 -0.44
CA VAL A 218 8.79 -23.50 0.95
C VAL A 218 7.64 -24.49 1.16
N PHE A 219 6.67 -24.56 0.25
CA PHE A 219 5.55 -25.50 0.36
C PHE A 219 6.04 -26.96 0.33
N LYS A 220 6.99 -27.26 -0.54
CA LYS A 220 7.63 -28.58 -0.63
C LYS A 220 8.35 -28.93 0.68
N ALA A 221 9.17 -28.02 1.20
CA ALA A 221 9.89 -28.22 2.45
C ALA A 221 8.93 -28.44 3.64
N ALA A 222 7.92 -27.58 3.78
CA ALA A 222 6.92 -27.68 4.84
C ALA A 222 6.12 -28.99 4.76
N TYR A 223 5.80 -29.47 3.55
CA TYR A 223 5.12 -30.76 3.37
C TYR A 223 6.00 -31.94 3.81
N PHE A 224 7.28 -31.94 3.44
CA PHE A 224 8.20 -33.01 3.86
C PHE A 224 8.43 -33.02 5.37
N GLU A 225 8.49 -31.85 6.01
CA GLU A 225 8.59 -31.74 7.47
C GLU A 225 7.37 -32.39 8.16
N GLN A 226 6.15 -32.15 7.65
CA GLN A 226 4.92 -32.74 8.20
C GLN A 226 4.83 -34.27 8.06
N LEU A 227 5.41 -34.84 7.01
CA LEU A 227 5.37 -36.29 6.75
C LEU A 227 6.31 -37.11 7.64
N GLY A 228 7.35 -36.46 8.17
CA GLY A 228 8.40 -37.09 8.96
C GLY A 228 9.34 -38.01 8.14
N PRO A 229 10.50 -38.38 8.71
CA PRO A 229 11.57 -39.08 7.99
C PRO A 229 11.20 -40.47 7.48
N ARG A 230 10.17 -41.12 8.06
CA ARG A 230 9.77 -42.50 7.69
C ARG A 230 8.94 -42.60 6.41
N LYS A 231 8.43 -41.49 5.87
CA LYS A 231 7.58 -41.49 4.66
C LYS A 231 8.15 -40.67 3.49
N ALA A 232 9.17 -39.83 3.72
CA ALA A 232 9.71 -38.93 2.70
C ALA A 232 10.27 -39.63 1.44
N GLY A 233 10.79 -40.86 1.57
CA GLY A 233 11.33 -41.64 0.44
C GLY A 233 10.33 -42.58 -0.26
N VAL A 234 9.06 -42.61 0.16
CA VAL A 234 8.05 -43.60 -0.29
C VAL A 234 6.90 -42.95 -1.06
N ILE A 235 6.85 -41.61 -1.13
CA ILE A 235 5.72 -40.89 -1.69
C ILE A 235 5.94 -40.64 -3.18
N ASP A 236 4.91 -40.94 -3.97
CA ASP A 236 4.89 -40.69 -5.40
C ASP A 236 5.06 -39.19 -5.70
N GLU A 237 5.94 -38.87 -6.64
CA GLU A 237 6.21 -37.51 -7.11
C GLU A 237 4.96 -36.79 -7.59
N LYS A 238 3.99 -37.50 -8.18
CA LYS A 238 2.68 -36.96 -8.58
C LYS A 238 1.85 -36.50 -7.39
N VAL A 239 1.95 -37.17 -6.24
CA VAL A 239 1.25 -36.76 -5.01
C VAL A 239 1.87 -35.48 -4.48
N ILE A 240 3.21 -35.41 -4.42
CA ILE A 240 3.93 -34.21 -4.01
C ILE A 240 3.55 -33.03 -4.91
N GLN A 241 3.55 -33.23 -6.22
CA GLN A 241 3.17 -32.21 -7.19
C GLN A 241 1.74 -31.70 -6.97
N LYS A 242 0.76 -32.61 -6.80
CA LYS A 242 -0.64 -32.24 -6.49
C LYS A 242 -0.76 -31.41 -5.21
N VAL A 243 0.00 -31.74 -4.16
CA VAL A 243 0.00 -30.97 -2.90
C VAL A 243 0.56 -29.57 -3.12
N ILE A 244 1.70 -29.46 -3.82
CA ILE A 244 2.33 -28.17 -4.13
C ILE A 244 1.40 -27.31 -4.99
N ASP A 245 0.71 -27.90 -5.97
CA ASP A 245 -0.22 -27.17 -6.84
C ASP A 245 -1.45 -26.68 -6.06
N GLY A 246 -1.97 -27.48 -5.13
CA GLY A 246 -3.02 -27.04 -4.20
C GLY A 246 -2.58 -25.89 -3.30
N LYS A 247 -1.35 -25.93 -2.77
CA LYS A 247 -0.77 -24.82 -1.99
C LYS A 247 -0.52 -23.57 -2.85
N THR A 248 -0.13 -23.76 -4.11
CA THR A 248 0.04 -22.68 -5.08
C THR A 248 -1.29 -21.99 -5.38
N ALA A 249 -2.36 -22.76 -5.58
CA ALA A 249 -3.71 -22.21 -5.76
C ALA A 249 -4.16 -21.39 -4.53
N LYS A 250 -3.90 -21.90 -3.32
CA LYS A 250 -4.17 -21.17 -2.07
C LYS A 250 -3.34 -19.88 -1.97
N PHE A 251 -2.05 -19.90 -2.35
CA PHE A 251 -1.23 -18.70 -2.40
C PHE A 251 -1.83 -17.64 -3.32
N TYR A 252 -2.36 -18.02 -4.49
CA TYR A 252 -3.05 -17.07 -5.36
C TYR A 252 -4.30 -16.48 -4.69
N GLN A 253 -5.12 -17.32 -4.06
CA GLN A 253 -6.31 -16.86 -3.34
C GLN A 253 -6.01 -15.91 -2.17
N GLU A 254 -4.81 -15.98 -1.58
CA GLU A 254 -4.41 -15.11 -0.46
C GLU A 254 -3.65 -13.86 -0.93
N SER A 255 -2.84 -13.97 -1.99
CA SER A 255 -1.88 -12.93 -2.39
C SER A 255 -2.22 -12.20 -3.69
N VAL A 256 -3.13 -12.70 -4.51
CA VAL A 256 -3.45 -12.13 -5.83
C VAL A 256 -4.86 -11.56 -5.80
N LEU A 257 -5.00 -10.25 -5.98
CA LEU A 257 -6.28 -9.52 -5.91
C LEU A 257 -7.35 -10.18 -6.78
N ALA A 258 -7.07 -10.44 -8.06
CA ALA A 258 -8.03 -11.09 -8.96
C ALA A 258 -8.52 -12.47 -8.48
N CYS A 259 -7.72 -13.20 -7.70
CA CYS A 259 -8.03 -14.54 -7.20
C CYS A 259 -8.62 -14.54 -5.79
N GLN A 260 -8.59 -13.41 -5.07
CA GLN A 260 -9.14 -13.29 -3.73
C GLN A 260 -10.67 -13.41 -3.78
N GLU A 261 -11.24 -14.13 -2.82
CA GLU A 261 -12.68 -14.12 -2.61
C GLU A 261 -13.12 -12.73 -2.13
N LEU A 262 -14.11 -12.15 -2.81
CA LEU A 262 -14.55 -10.79 -2.52
C LEU A 262 -15.11 -10.69 -1.09
N VAL A 263 -14.59 -9.73 -0.34
CA VAL A 263 -15.04 -9.50 1.04
C VAL A 263 -16.48 -8.98 1.05
N ALA A 264 -17.35 -9.70 1.75
CA ALA A 264 -18.75 -9.31 1.90
C ALA A 264 -18.87 -7.96 2.66
N PRO A 265 -19.80 -7.08 2.26
CA PRO A 265 -20.12 -5.88 3.05
C PRO A 265 -20.54 -6.28 4.47
N GLN A 266 -20.06 -5.58 5.51
CA GLN A 266 -20.44 -5.87 6.91
C GLN A 266 -21.96 -5.90 7.13
N ALA A 267 -22.72 -5.06 6.42
CA ALA A 267 -24.19 -5.04 6.49
C ALA A 267 -24.86 -6.31 5.92
N ALA A 268 -24.27 -6.95 4.91
CA ALA A 268 -24.82 -8.15 4.28
C ALA A 268 -24.76 -9.38 5.20
N ARG A 269 -23.76 -9.43 6.11
CA ARG A 269 -23.64 -10.50 7.13
C ARG A 269 -24.71 -10.43 8.21
N ALA A 270 -25.26 -9.24 8.48
CA ALA A 270 -26.23 -9.04 9.56
C ALA A 270 -27.69 -9.30 9.15
N VAL A 271 -28.01 -9.19 7.85
CA VAL A 271 -29.40 -9.17 7.37
C VAL A 271 -29.84 -10.47 6.70
N SER A 272 -28.93 -11.19 6.03
CA SER A 272 -29.35 -12.27 5.14
C SER A 272 -29.60 -13.61 5.82
N GLY A 273 -28.91 -13.95 6.93
CA GLY A 273 -28.99 -15.30 7.51
C GLY A 273 -28.64 -16.45 6.54
N ASP A 274 -28.27 -16.10 5.30
CA ASP A 274 -28.06 -16.95 4.16
C ASP A 274 -26.56 -16.96 3.90
N THR A 275 -25.89 -17.86 4.61
CA THR A 275 -24.44 -18.05 4.56
C THR A 275 -23.97 -18.81 3.32
N ASP A 276 -24.88 -19.18 2.41
CA ASP A 276 -24.62 -20.17 1.37
C ASP A 276 -24.28 -19.57 -0.01
N GLN A 277 -24.34 -18.25 -0.19
CA GLN A 277 -23.73 -17.62 -1.36
C GLN A 277 -22.21 -17.60 -1.21
N LYS A 278 -21.57 -18.58 -1.87
CA LYS A 278 -20.12 -18.65 -2.00
C LYS A 278 -19.58 -17.33 -2.56
N ALA A 279 -18.67 -16.70 -1.84
CA ALA A 279 -18.02 -15.47 -2.30
C ALA A 279 -17.28 -15.74 -3.61
N LEU A 280 -17.56 -14.93 -4.64
CA LEU A 280 -16.89 -15.03 -5.92
C LEU A 280 -15.46 -14.47 -5.82
N PRO A 281 -14.49 -15.04 -6.55
CA PRO A 281 -13.22 -14.37 -6.82
C PRO A 281 -13.46 -12.98 -7.41
N VAL A 282 -12.58 -12.02 -7.09
CA VAL A 282 -12.68 -10.63 -7.60
C VAL A 282 -12.78 -10.58 -9.12
N SER A 283 -12.06 -11.44 -9.85
CA SER A 283 -12.16 -11.48 -11.32
C SER A 283 -13.55 -11.88 -11.80
N GLU A 284 -14.14 -12.93 -11.22
CA GLU A 284 -15.48 -13.41 -11.59
C GLU A 284 -16.56 -12.40 -11.18
N TRP A 285 -16.39 -11.74 -10.03
CA TRP A 285 -17.28 -10.66 -9.62
C TRP A 285 -17.20 -9.46 -10.58
N LEU A 286 -16.00 -9.04 -10.99
CA LEU A 286 -15.84 -7.97 -11.98
C LEU A 286 -16.46 -8.31 -13.32
N GLU A 287 -16.34 -9.56 -13.77
CA GLU A 287 -17.02 -10.04 -15.00
C GLU A 287 -18.54 -9.97 -14.88
N ALA A 288 -19.09 -10.32 -13.71
CA ALA A 288 -20.53 -10.23 -13.45
C ALA A 288 -21.03 -8.76 -13.43
N GLU A 289 -20.28 -7.84 -12.81
CA GLU A 289 -20.59 -6.40 -12.85
C GLU A 289 -20.46 -5.82 -14.27
N ALA A 290 -19.44 -6.25 -15.02
CA ALA A 290 -19.27 -5.84 -16.42
C ALA A 290 -20.43 -6.32 -17.29
N HIS A 291 -20.88 -7.57 -17.11
CA HIS A 291 -22.02 -8.14 -17.82
C HIS A 291 -23.33 -7.41 -17.51
N SER A 292 -23.59 -7.09 -16.24
CA SER A 292 -24.81 -6.38 -15.84
C SER A 292 -24.89 -4.96 -16.45
N LEU A 293 -23.73 -4.34 -16.65
CA LEU A 293 -23.59 -3.00 -17.25
C LEU A 293 -23.42 -3.04 -18.77
N SER A 294 -23.42 -4.22 -19.39
CA SER A 294 -23.16 -4.39 -20.83
C SER A 294 -21.86 -3.70 -21.30
N ALA A 295 -20.84 -3.75 -20.44
CA ALA A 295 -19.54 -3.12 -20.64
C ALA A 295 -18.41 -4.14 -20.41
N SER A 296 -17.19 -3.74 -20.74
CA SER A 296 -15.96 -4.37 -20.25
C SER A 296 -15.45 -3.58 -19.06
N ILE A 297 -14.95 -4.25 -18.03
CA ILE A 297 -14.29 -3.61 -16.90
C ILE A 297 -12.94 -4.28 -16.73
N ARG A 298 -11.89 -3.47 -16.68
CA ARG A 298 -10.53 -3.94 -16.44
C ARG A 298 -10.00 -3.38 -15.13
N LEU A 299 -9.45 -4.27 -14.33
CA LEU A 299 -8.64 -3.91 -13.17
C LEU A 299 -7.23 -3.55 -13.65
N GLU A 300 -6.88 -2.26 -13.54
CA GLU A 300 -5.65 -1.72 -14.12
C GLU A 300 -4.47 -1.74 -13.14
N ASP A 301 -4.70 -1.25 -11.91
CA ASP A 301 -3.69 -1.28 -10.85
C ASP A 301 -4.33 -1.07 -9.47
N PHE A 302 -3.58 -1.32 -8.41
CA PHE A 302 -3.90 -0.90 -7.05
C PHE A 302 -2.67 -0.43 -6.29
N LYS A 303 -2.89 0.42 -5.30
CA LYS A 303 -1.90 0.78 -4.27
C LYS A 303 -2.44 0.38 -2.90
N LEU A 304 -1.55 -0.03 -2.00
CA LEU A 304 -1.89 -0.38 -0.63
C LEU A 304 -0.76 0.09 0.29
N ALA A 305 -1.14 0.82 1.33
CA ALA A 305 -0.28 1.20 2.43
C ALA A 305 -0.88 0.67 3.74
N VAL A 306 -0.03 0.05 4.56
CA VAL A 306 -0.36 -0.52 5.87
C VAL A 306 0.72 -0.10 6.85
N LEU A 307 0.33 0.53 7.96
CA LEU A 307 1.21 0.98 9.04
C LEU A 307 1.35 -0.06 10.16
#